data_AF-A0A078HRG7-F1
#
_entry.id   AF-A0A078HRG7-F1
#
_cell.length_a   1.000
_cell.length_b   1.000
_cell.length_c   1.000
_cell.angle_alpha   90.00
_cell.angle_beta   90.00
_cell.angle_gamma   90.00
#
_symmetry.space_group_name_H-M   'P 1'
#
loop_
_entity.id
_entity.type
_entity.pdbx_description
1 polymer ?
#
loop_
_entity_poly.entity_id
_entity_poly.type
_entity_poly.pdbx_seq_one_letter_code
_entity_poly.pdbx_strand_id
1 'polypeptide(L)'
;MPTPTSLIMGKMIITLTLSERMPSVTTASYAEAKTVVFWDVDECPIPEDLDPQSVYQNIRTALANKGYHGEVSIMAFGDRNQIPGYYESAGIQIFPKGDKYERIGQMQLEFFGWMRDNSCEYTNMMVVTRSAMELVSYLEYRNTHHNILFANPLNPQTKACGCKFGARQEDPSAETWVWETLALGGDPSIRTVEEPCRYREEGGGDVK
;
A
#
# COMPACT_ATOMS: atom_id res chain seq x y z
N MET A 1 -37.88 -44.40 -24.33
CA MET A 1 -37.10 -44.03 -23.14
C MET A 1 -36.30 -42.79 -23.48
N PRO A 2 -36.51 -41.66 -22.78
CA PRO A 2 -35.85 -40.40 -23.07
C PRO A 2 -34.42 -40.37 -22.51
N THR A 3 -33.55 -39.69 -23.26
CA THR A 3 -32.14 -39.38 -22.98
C THR A 3 -31.95 -38.56 -21.70
N PRO A 4 -30.82 -38.68 -20.99
CA PRO A 4 -30.53 -37.79 -19.86
C PRO A 4 -30.09 -36.42 -20.38
N THR A 5 -30.94 -35.43 -20.14
CA THR A 5 -30.67 -34.00 -20.29
C THR A 5 -29.61 -33.57 -19.28
N SER A 6 -28.43 -33.17 -19.76
CA SER A 6 -27.44 -32.48 -18.95
C SER A 6 -27.88 -31.03 -18.73
N LEU A 7 -28.01 -30.64 -17.46
CA LEU A 7 -28.36 -29.30 -17.00
C LEU A 7 -27.20 -28.34 -17.30
N ILE A 8 -27.51 -27.28 -18.04
CA ILE A 8 -26.59 -26.17 -18.33
C ILE A 8 -26.47 -25.32 -17.05
N MET A 9 -25.29 -25.25 -16.47
CA MET A 9 -24.89 -24.17 -15.55
C MET A 9 -23.75 -23.43 -16.24
N GLY A 10 -24.04 -22.22 -16.71
CA GLY A 10 -23.20 -21.46 -17.62
C GLY A 10 -21.76 -21.29 -17.13
N LYS A 11 -20.81 -21.88 -17.85
CA LYS A 11 -19.46 -21.33 -17.93
C LYS A 11 -19.57 -20.01 -18.71
N MET A 12 -19.55 -18.90 -17.99
CA MET A 12 -19.24 -17.60 -18.58
C MET A 12 -17.79 -17.69 -19.07
N ILE A 13 -17.64 -18.02 -20.36
CA ILE A 13 -16.36 -18.01 -21.05
C ILE A 13 -15.96 -16.54 -21.14
N ILE A 14 -15.06 -16.11 -20.25
CA ILE A 14 -14.36 -14.84 -20.39
C ILE A 14 -13.39 -15.03 -21.55
N THR A 15 -13.79 -14.60 -22.74
CA THR A 15 -12.92 -14.55 -23.91
C THR A 15 -11.85 -13.49 -23.65
N LEU A 16 -10.72 -13.87 -23.06
CA LEU A 16 -9.52 -13.03 -23.01
C LEU A 16 -8.98 -12.94 -24.44
N THR A 17 -9.34 -11.87 -25.14
CA THR A 17 -8.69 -11.52 -26.40
C THR A 17 -7.28 -11.02 -26.06
N LEU A 18 -6.29 -11.87 -26.32
CA LEU A 18 -4.87 -11.48 -26.39
C LEU A 18 -4.68 -10.64 -27.67
N SER A 19 -4.85 -9.33 -27.55
CA SER A 19 -4.43 -8.30 -28.52
C SER A 19 -4.49 -7.00 -27.74
N GLU A 20 -3.39 -6.36 -27.35
CA GLU A 20 -2.31 -5.86 -28.20
C GLU A 20 -0.94 -6.05 -27.53
N ARG A 21 0.12 -6.10 -28.34
CA ARG A 21 1.51 -6.07 -27.84
C ARG A 21 1.70 -4.76 -27.07
N MET A 22 1.75 -4.85 -25.74
CA MET A 22 2.01 -3.71 -24.88
C MET A 22 3.30 -3.00 -25.35
N PRO A 23 3.30 -1.67 -25.50
CA PRO A 23 4.51 -0.93 -25.80
C PRO A 23 5.55 -1.21 -24.70
N SER A 24 6.83 -1.19 -25.08
CA SER A 24 7.93 -1.39 -24.12
C SER A 24 7.74 -0.42 -22.96
N VAL A 25 7.52 -0.95 -21.76
CA VAL A 25 7.41 -0.16 -20.53
C VAL A 25 8.71 0.62 -20.39
N THR A 26 8.61 1.94 -20.41
CA THR A 26 9.72 2.82 -20.06
C THR A 26 9.41 3.46 -18.72
N THR A 27 10.42 3.83 -17.95
CA THR A 27 10.22 4.61 -16.72
C THR A 27 9.44 5.91 -16.97
N ALA A 28 9.57 6.49 -18.18
CA ALA A 28 8.79 7.64 -18.61
C ALA A 28 7.28 7.36 -18.72
N SER A 29 6.87 6.11 -18.99
CA SER A 29 5.45 5.72 -19.04
C SER A 29 4.74 5.89 -17.69
N TYR A 30 5.50 5.83 -16.59
CA TYR A 30 4.98 5.98 -15.23
C TYR A 30 5.15 7.38 -14.63
N ALA A 31 6.01 8.21 -15.22
CA ALA A 31 6.32 9.53 -14.68
C ALA A 31 5.08 10.43 -14.65
N GLU A 32 4.33 10.50 -15.76
CA GLU A 32 3.11 11.32 -15.87
C GLU A 32 1.82 10.54 -15.59
N ALA A 33 1.95 9.26 -15.21
CA ALA A 33 0.82 8.39 -14.94
C ALA A 33 0.11 8.77 -13.64
N LYS A 34 -1.22 8.61 -13.62
CA LYS A 34 -2.02 8.80 -12.41
C LYS A 34 -1.51 7.89 -11.30
N THR A 35 -1.50 8.40 -10.07
CA THR A 35 -1.08 7.67 -8.89
C THR A 35 -2.25 7.57 -7.91
N VAL A 36 -2.58 6.34 -7.51
CA VAL A 36 -3.50 6.10 -6.39
C VAL A 36 -2.71 5.63 -5.17
N VAL A 37 -3.05 6.17 -4.00
CA VAL A 37 -2.44 5.81 -2.71
C VAL A 37 -3.50 5.15 -1.85
N PHE A 38 -3.29 3.88 -1.51
CA PHE A 38 -4.13 3.13 -0.58
C PHE A 38 -3.47 3.15 0.80
N TRP A 39 -4.03 3.90 1.73
CA TRP A 39 -3.40 4.20 3.00
C TRP A 39 -4.16 3.63 4.20
N ASP A 40 -3.56 2.67 4.88
CA ASP A 40 -4.02 2.15 6.16
C ASP A 40 -3.58 3.09 7.30
N VAL A 41 -4.49 3.93 7.78
CA VAL A 41 -4.22 4.94 8.83
C VAL A 41 -3.97 4.28 10.18
N ASP A 42 -4.57 3.12 10.44
CA ASP A 42 -4.37 2.41 11.70
C ASP A 42 -2.96 1.80 11.79
N GLU A 43 -2.41 1.32 10.67
CA GLU A 43 -1.06 0.76 10.64
C GLU A 43 0.03 1.81 10.40
N CYS A 44 -0.32 2.90 9.72
CA CYS A 44 0.53 4.03 9.35
C CYS A 44 -0.15 5.35 9.75
N PRO A 45 -0.22 5.68 11.05
CA PRO A 45 -0.92 6.89 11.52
C PRO A 45 -0.19 8.16 11.13
N ILE A 46 -0.91 9.28 11.16
CA ILE A 46 -0.33 10.62 11.02
C ILE A 46 0.62 10.88 12.20
N PRO A 47 1.86 11.35 11.94
CA PRO A 47 2.78 11.79 13.00
C PRO A 47 2.18 12.92 13.87
N GLU A 48 2.52 12.98 15.17
CA GLU A 48 1.88 13.85 16.16
C GLU A 48 1.81 15.34 15.78
N ASP A 49 2.80 15.84 15.06
CA ASP A 49 2.92 17.25 14.67
C ASP A 49 2.32 17.57 13.28
N LEU A 50 1.66 16.61 12.64
CA LEU A 50 1.08 16.75 11.31
C LEU A 50 -0.45 16.63 11.32
N ASP A 51 -1.05 17.22 10.29
CA ASP A 51 -2.47 17.09 9.95
C ASP A 51 -2.64 16.39 8.58
N PRO A 52 -3.84 15.94 8.19
CA PRO A 52 -4.02 15.24 6.92
C PRO A 52 -3.70 16.06 5.69
N GLN A 53 -3.89 17.39 5.71
CA GLN A 53 -3.52 18.25 4.60
C GLN A 53 -1.99 18.27 4.45
N SER A 54 -1.27 18.38 5.56
CA SER A 54 0.19 18.30 5.58
C SER A 54 0.69 16.95 5.04
N VAL A 55 0.11 15.83 5.49
CA VAL A 55 0.46 14.49 4.98
C VAL A 55 0.13 14.33 3.50
N TYR A 56 -1.03 14.81 3.05
CA TYR A 56 -1.42 14.79 1.64
C TYR A 56 -0.38 15.53 0.77
N GLN A 57 0.04 16.74 1.17
CA GLN A 57 1.06 17.49 0.43
C GLN A 57 2.42 16.77 0.46
N ASN A 58 2.82 16.23 1.61
CA ASN A 58 4.09 15.52 1.77
C ASN A 58 4.18 14.28 0.87
N ILE A 59 3.11 13.48 0.78
CA ILE A 59 3.03 12.34 -0.13
C ILE A 59 3.18 12.80 -1.59
N ARG A 60 2.47 13.86 -1.98
CA ARG A 60 2.57 14.42 -3.35
C ARG A 60 3.97 14.93 -3.67
N THR A 61 4.60 15.65 -2.74
CA THR A 61 5.97 16.15 -2.90
C THR A 61 6.97 15.01 -3.00
N ALA A 62 6.85 13.97 -2.16
CA ALA A 62 7.74 12.80 -2.21
C ALA A 62 7.60 12.03 -3.54
N LEU A 63 6.38 11.81 -4.01
CA LEU A 63 6.09 11.24 -5.34
C LEU A 63 6.74 12.04 -6.47
N ALA A 64 6.52 13.35 -6.49
CA ALA A 64 7.12 14.23 -7.50
C ALA A 64 8.66 14.20 -7.45
N ASN A 65 9.26 14.21 -6.26
CA ASN A 65 10.72 14.13 -6.11
C ASN A 65 11.31 12.80 -6.59
N LYS A 66 10.51 11.74 -6.60
CA LYS A 66 10.88 10.41 -7.13
C LYS A 66 10.53 10.23 -8.62
N GLY A 67 10.02 11.28 -9.26
CA GLY A 67 9.72 11.31 -10.70
C GLY A 67 8.29 10.93 -11.06
N TYR A 68 7.39 10.81 -10.09
CA TYR A 68 5.96 10.58 -10.30
C TYR A 68 5.20 11.91 -10.22
N HIS A 69 4.98 12.53 -11.37
CA HIS A 69 4.42 13.88 -11.54
C HIS A 69 2.93 13.91 -11.90
N GLY A 70 2.33 12.75 -12.19
CA GLY A 70 0.91 12.64 -12.50
C GLY A 70 -0.02 13.02 -11.33
N GLU A 71 -1.33 13.04 -11.62
CA GLU A 71 -2.36 13.31 -10.61
C GLU A 71 -2.31 12.29 -9.46
N VAL A 72 -2.52 12.74 -8.23
CA VAL A 72 -2.47 11.90 -7.02
C VAL A 72 -3.83 11.86 -6.34
N SER A 73 -4.39 10.65 -6.24
CA SER A 73 -5.60 10.34 -5.48
C SER A 73 -5.24 9.56 -4.22
N ILE A 74 -5.70 9.99 -3.05
CA ILE A 74 -5.42 9.31 -1.77
C ILE A 74 -6.71 8.76 -1.17
N MET A 75 -6.69 7.47 -0.85
CA MET A 75 -7.76 6.73 -0.18
C MET A 75 -7.26 6.30 1.20
N ALA A 76 -7.89 6.81 2.26
CA ALA A 76 -7.56 6.49 3.64
C ALA A 76 -8.55 5.48 4.23
N PHE A 77 -8.01 4.42 4.82
CA PHE A 77 -8.75 3.32 5.43
C PHE A 77 -8.37 3.26 6.90
N GLY A 78 -9.35 3.26 7.80
CA GLY A 78 -9.10 3.27 9.24
C GLY A 78 -10.37 3.23 10.06
N ASP A 79 -10.24 3.09 11.37
CA ASP A 79 -11.39 3.15 12.27
C ASP A 79 -12.10 4.52 12.11
N ARG A 80 -13.43 4.54 12.22
CA ARG A 80 -14.24 5.77 12.15
C ARG A 80 -13.75 6.85 13.13
N ASN A 81 -13.17 6.46 14.26
CA ASN A 81 -12.59 7.36 15.25
C ASN A 81 -11.20 7.89 14.84
N GLN A 82 -10.46 7.16 13.99
CA GLN A 82 -9.12 7.51 13.52
C GLN A 82 -9.13 8.31 12.20
N ILE A 83 -10.15 8.15 11.36
CA ILE A 83 -10.37 8.95 10.14
C ILE A 83 -11.62 9.82 10.25
N PRO A 84 -11.58 10.89 11.07
CA PRO A 84 -12.65 11.89 11.14
C PRO A 84 -12.77 12.69 9.84
N GLY A 85 -13.90 13.38 9.65
CA GLY A 85 -14.24 14.06 8.39
C GLY A 85 -13.29 15.17 7.93
N TYR A 86 -12.34 15.63 8.74
CA TYR A 86 -11.35 16.62 8.29
C TYR A 86 -10.33 16.04 7.28
N TYR A 87 -10.23 14.72 7.14
CA TYR A 87 -9.50 14.08 6.03
C TYR A 87 -10.14 14.42 4.67
N GLU A 88 -11.47 14.41 4.58
CA GLU A 88 -12.18 14.77 3.35
C GLU A 88 -11.93 16.24 2.98
N SER A 89 -11.80 17.12 3.99
CA SER A 89 -11.43 18.53 3.78
C SER A 89 -10.04 18.70 3.18
N ALA A 90 -9.15 17.71 3.35
CA ALA A 90 -7.83 17.67 2.72
C ALA A 90 -7.83 17.05 1.30
N GLY A 91 -9.01 16.66 0.78
CA GLY A 91 -9.12 15.96 -0.49
C GLY A 91 -8.80 14.46 -0.42
N ILE A 92 -8.80 13.88 0.79
CA ILE A 92 -8.57 12.45 1.01
C ILE A 92 -9.92 11.73 1.07
N GLN A 93 -10.09 10.71 0.23
CA GLN A 93 -11.28 9.87 0.27
C GLN A 93 -11.20 8.93 1.47
N ILE A 94 -12.23 8.90 2.32
CA ILE A 94 -12.23 8.10 3.55
C ILE A 94 -13.06 6.82 3.42
N PHE A 95 -12.57 5.75 4.05
CA PHE A 95 -13.22 4.45 4.16
C PHE A 95 -13.23 3.99 5.62
N PRO A 96 -14.22 4.43 6.43
CA PRO A 96 -14.27 4.15 7.86
C PRO A 96 -14.62 2.68 8.12
N LYS A 97 -13.61 1.86 8.43
CA LYS A 97 -13.69 0.41 8.72
C LYS A 97 -12.90 0.12 10.01
N GLY A 98 -13.59 -0.36 11.05
CA GLY A 98 -13.00 -0.53 12.39
C GLY A 98 -12.23 -1.83 12.58
N ASP A 99 -12.63 -2.93 11.93
CA ASP A 99 -11.93 -4.20 12.05
C ASP A 99 -10.79 -4.33 11.01
N LYS A 100 -9.67 -4.94 11.42
CA LYS A 100 -8.49 -5.15 10.55
C LYS A 100 -8.86 -5.87 9.25
N TYR A 101 -9.68 -6.93 9.32
CA TYR A 101 -10.03 -7.72 8.15
C TYR A 101 -11.01 -6.98 7.24
N GLU A 102 -11.95 -6.20 7.81
CA GLU A 102 -12.82 -5.34 7.02
C GLU A 102 -12.04 -4.26 6.27
N ARG A 103 -11.02 -3.69 6.92
CA ARG A 103 -10.14 -2.69 6.32
C ARG A 103 -9.31 -3.26 5.19
N ILE A 104 -8.64 -4.40 5.42
CA ILE A 104 -7.89 -5.15 4.40
C ILE A 104 -8.80 -5.53 3.23
N GLY A 105 -10.00 -6.05 3.51
CA GLY A 105 -10.97 -6.41 2.49
C GLY A 105 -11.43 -5.21 1.65
N GLN A 106 -11.68 -4.06 2.29
CA GLN A 106 -12.02 -2.83 1.58
C GLN A 106 -10.85 -2.32 0.74
N MET A 107 -9.62 -2.31 1.27
CA MET A 107 -8.43 -1.94 0.51
C MET A 107 -8.25 -2.83 -0.73
N GLN A 108 -8.47 -4.13 -0.61
CA GLN A 108 -8.45 -5.05 -1.75
C GLN A 108 -9.53 -4.69 -2.78
N LEU A 109 -10.76 -4.41 -2.35
CA LEU A 109 -11.84 -4.02 -3.25
C LEU A 109 -11.50 -2.75 -4.05
N GLU A 110 -10.96 -1.72 -3.39
CA GLU A 110 -10.53 -0.48 -4.06
C GLU A 110 -9.32 -0.70 -4.96
N PHE A 111 -8.35 -1.52 -4.53
CA PHE A 111 -7.17 -1.87 -5.33
C PHE A 111 -7.57 -2.55 -6.64
N PHE A 112 -8.45 -3.56 -6.58
CA PHE A 112 -8.94 -4.24 -7.79
C PHE A 112 -9.88 -3.38 -8.61
N GLY A 113 -10.70 -2.55 -7.96
CA GLY A 113 -11.54 -1.55 -8.62
C GLY A 113 -10.69 -0.63 -9.49
N TRP A 114 -9.59 -0.10 -8.94
CA TRP A 114 -8.67 0.76 -9.67
C TRP A 114 -8.03 0.06 -10.88
N MET A 115 -7.52 -1.18 -10.71
CA MET A 115 -6.93 -1.93 -11.82
C MET A 115 -7.94 -2.17 -12.95
N ARG A 116 -9.18 -2.52 -12.59
CA ARG A 116 -10.28 -2.74 -13.56
C ARG A 116 -10.61 -1.44 -14.29
N ASP A 117 -10.75 -0.34 -13.55
CA ASP A 117 -11.19 0.94 -14.10
C ASP A 117 -10.09 1.62 -14.94
N ASN A 118 -8.82 1.23 -14.74
CA ASN A 118 -7.66 1.72 -15.49
C ASN A 118 -6.99 0.60 -16.32
N SER A 119 -7.76 -0.35 -16.85
CA SER A 119 -7.22 -1.54 -17.54
C SER A 119 -6.44 -1.26 -18.83
N CYS A 120 -6.48 -0.02 -19.34
CA CYS A 120 -5.82 0.41 -20.58
C CYS A 120 -4.86 1.60 -20.37
N GLU A 121 -4.64 2.04 -19.13
CA GLU A 121 -3.79 3.18 -18.79
C GLU A 121 -2.67 2.77 -17.85
N TYR A 122 -1.42 3.18 -18.13
CA TYR A 122 -0.34 3.09 -17.15
C TYR A 122 -0.72 3.90 -15.91
N THR A 123 -0.62 3.28 -14.73
CA THR A 123 -0.84 3.97 -13.44
C THR A 123 0.23 3.56 -12.43
N ASN A 124 0.43 4.40 -11.42
CA ASN A 124 1.16 4.04 -10.22
C ASN A 124 0.17 3.71 -9.10
N MET A 125 0.46 2.69 -8.31
CA MET A 125 -0.36 2.24 -7.20
C MET A 125 0.52 2.11 -5.96
N MET A 126 0.38 3.03 -5.02
CA MET A 126 1.12 2.99 -3.76
C MET A 126 0.27 2.37 -2.67
N VAL A 127 0.82 1.37 -1.98
CA VAL A 127 0.17 0.71 -0.86
C VAL A 127 0.94 1.05 0.42
N VAL A 128 0.28 1.78 1.33
CA VAL A 128 0.85 2.27 2.60
C VAL A 128 0.25 1.47 3.77
N THR A 129 0.98 0.47 4.26
CA THR A 129 0.53 -0.47 5.31
C THR A 129 1.70 -1.37 5.72
N ARG A 130 1.69 -1.88 6.95
CA ARG A 130 2.64 -2.91 7.40
C ARG A 130 2.34 -4.27 6.77
N SER A 131 1.08 -4.54 6.47
CA SER A 131 0.57 -5.80 5.90
C SER A 131 0.42 -5.75 4.36
N ALA A 132 1.21 -4.94 3.66
CA ALA A 132 1.13 -4.79 2.20
C ALA A 132 1.18 -6.12 1.44
N MET A 133 2.00 -7.07 1.91
CA MET A 133 2.07 -8.39 1.31
C MET A 133 0.82 -9.24 1.56
N GLU A 134 0.09 -9.07 2.66
CA GLU A 134 -1.20 -9.75 2.85
C GLU A 134 -2.20 -9.30 1.76
N LEU A 135 -2.20 -8.00 1.42
CA LEU A 135 -3.04 -7.44 0.36
C LEU A 135 -2.70 -8.00 -1.03
N VAL A 136 -1.40 -8.04 -1.37
CA VAL A 136 -0.92 -8.37 -2.73
C VAL A 136 -0.58 -9.86 -2.91
N SER A 137 -0.50 -10.64 -1.84
CA SER A 137 0.00 -12.04 -1.85
C SER A 137 -0.74 -13.00 -2.80
N TYR A 138 -1.96 -12.67 -3.21
CA TYR A 138 -2.79 -13.50 -4.08
C TYR A 138 -2.57 -13.28 -5.59
N LEU A 139 -1.72 -12.34 -6.01
CA LEU A 139 -1.67 -11.90 -7.41
C LEU A 139 -0.31 -12.05 -8.08
N GLU A 140 -0.36 -12.40 -9.36
CA GLU A 140 0.74 -12.19 -10.31
C GLU A 140 0.64 -10.78 -10.90
N TYR A 141 0.85 -9.74 -10.09
CA TYR A 141 0.80 -8.34 -10.55
C TYR A 141 1.89 -7.99 -11.58
N ARG A 142 2.91 -8.85 -11.70
CA ARG A 142 4.05 -8.70 -12.62
C ARG A 142 3.66 -8.63 -14.11
N ASN A 143 2.44 -9.03 -14.45
CA ASN A 143 1.93 -8.99 -15.83
C ASN A 143 0.96 -7.83 -16.08
N THR A 144 0.93 -6.83 -15.20
CA THR A 144 0.08 -5.64 -15.35
C THR A 144 0.90 -4.42 -15.75
N HIS A 145 0.26 -3.46 -16.40
CA HIS A 145 0.83 -2.17 -16.78
C HIS A 145 0.74 -1.15 -15.64
N HIS A 146 0.59 -1.61 -14.40
CA HIS A 146 0.58 -0.78 -13.21
C HIS A 146 1.92 -0.91 -12.47
N ASN A 147 2.54 0.22 -12.16
CA ASN A 147 3.70 0.26 -11.27
C ASN A 147 3.21 0.21 -9.82
N ILE A 148 3.74 -0.71 -9.02
CA ILE A 148 3.33 -0.90 -7.62
C ILE A 148 4.46 -0.45 -6.70
N LEU A 149 4.12 0.46 -5.79
CA LEU A 149 4.99 1.02 -4.78
C LEU A 149 4.49 0.58 -3.40
N PHE A 150 5.41 0.34 -2.48
CA PHE A 150 5.08 0.00 -1.09
C PHE A 150 5.63 1.07 -0.17
N ALA A 151 4.87 1.48 0.84
CA ALA A 151 5.38 2.28 1.95
C ALA A 151 5.06 1.58 3.27
N ASN A 152 6.11 1.14 3.96
CA ASN A 152 6.01 0.35 5.18
C ASN A 152 6.51 1.18 6.38
N PRO A 153 5.93 1.02 7.58
CA PRO A 153 6.51 1.61 8.78
C PRO A 153 7.87 0.98 9.10
N LEU A 154 8.84 1.77 9.57
CA LEU A 154 10.20 1.32 9.93
C LEU A 154 10.20 0.18 10.95
N ASN A 155 9.23 0.22 11.86
CA ASN A 155 9.05 -0.78 12.88
C ASN A 155 8.02 -1.82 12.42
N PRO A 156 8.45 -2.99 11.91
CA PRO A 156 7.62 -4.17 12.03
C PRO A 156 7.46 -4.39 13.54
N GLN A 157 6.24 -4.36 14.06
CA GLN A 157 6.02 -4.93 15.39
C GLN A 157 6.52 -6.38 15.31
N THR A 158 7.71 -6.61 15.85
CA THR A 158 8.18 -7.95 16.15
C THR A 158 7.19 -8.49 17.14
N LYS A 159 6.28 -9.37 16.69
CA LYS A 159 5.61 -10.26 17.63
C LYS A 159 6.73 -10.86 18.49
N ALA A 160 6.58 -10.81 19.81
CA ALA A 160 7.55 -11.33 20.76
C ALA A 160 7.92 -12.81 20.53
N CYS A 161 7.11 -13.54 19.75
CA CYS A 161 7.46 -14.82 19.13
C CYS A 161 8.27 -14.52 17.87
N GLY A 162 9.59 -14.75 17.86
CA GLY A 162 10.49 -14.65 16.70
C GLY A 162 10.17 -15.64 15.56
N CYS A 163 8.90 -15.69 15.18
CA CYS A 163 8.26 -16.69 14.38
C CYS A 163 8.10 -16.08 12.98
N LYS A 164 9.01 -16.40 12.07
CA LYS A 164 8.96 -16.03 10.64
C LYS A 164 7.88 -16.84 9.90
N PHE A 165 6.65 -16.86 10.42
CA PHE A 165 5.52 -17.40 9.68
C PHE A 165 5.02 -16.31 8.72
N GLY A 166 5.24 -16.50 7.42
CA GLY A 166 4.68 -15.63 6.39
C GLY A 166 5.60 -14.52 5.86
N ALA A 167 6.88 -14.49 6.23
CA ALA A 167 7.87 -13.63 5.57
C ALA A 167 8.15 -14.14 4.16
N ARG A 168 7.19 -13.92 3.25
CA ARG A 168 7.42 -14.08 1.81
C ARG A 168 8.50 -13.06 1.47
N GLN A 169 9.51 -13.51 0.73
CA GLN A 169 10.62 -12.67 0.31
C GLN A 169 10.05 -11.44 -0.40
N GLU A 170 10.38 -10.25 0.10
CA GLU A 170 10.03 -8.98 -0.55
C GLU A 170 10.47 -9.08 -2.02
N ASP A 171 9.58 -8.68 -2.95
CA ASP A 171 9.95 -8.66 -4.36
C ASP A 171 11.06 -7.62 -4.54
N PRO A 172 12.30 -8.01 -4.89
CA PRO A 172 13.41 -7.08 -4.98
C PRO A 172 13.23 -6.03 -6.10
N SER A 173 12.23 -6.20 -6.97
CA SER A 173 11.90 -5.26 -8.03
C SER A 173 10.88 -4.19 -7.63
N ALA A 174 10.17 -4.35 -6.52
CA ALA A 174 9.19 -3.39 -6.06
C ALA A 174 9.87 -2.28 -5.24
N GLU A 175 9.67 -1.03 -5.66
CA GLU A 175 10.20 0.12 -4.93
C GLU A 175 9.49 0.23 -3.57
N THR A 176 10.28 0.18 -2.49
CA THR A 176 9.78 0.17 -1.12
C THR A 176 10.28 1.40 -0.37
N TRP A 177 9.34 2.12 0.20
CA TRP A 177 9.47 3.37 0.91
C TRP A 177 9.20 3.17 2.41
N VAL A 178 9.66 4.14 3.20
CA VAL A 178 9.46 4.23 4.63
C VAL A 178 8.33 5.22 4.91
N TRP A 179 7.31 4.78 5.66
CA TRP A 179 6.14 5.62 5.98
C TRP A 179 6.55 6.89 6.73
N GLU A 180 7.41 6.79 7.73
CA GLU A 180 7.75 7.89 8.62
C GLU A 180 8.43 9.04 7.86
N THR A 181 9.33 8.73 6.92
CA THR A 181 9.99 9.73 6.08
C THR A 181 9.08 10.23 4.96
N LEU A 182 8.24 9.35 4.39
CA LEU A 182 7.20 9.72 3.42
C LEU A 182 6.20 10.73 4.00
N ALA A 183 5.68 10.45 5.20
CA ALA A 183 4.70 11.30 5.88
C ALA A 183 5.25 12.69 6.20
N LEU A 184 6.57 12.82 6.38
CA LEU A 184 7.29 14.08 6.60
C LEU A 184 7.71 14.78 5.29
N GLY A 185 7.47 14.18 4.13
CA GLY A 185 7.88 14.72 2.82
C GLY A 185 9.39 14.65 2.57
N GLY A 186 10.12 13.88 3.38
CA GLY A 186 11.54 13.60 3.21
C GLY A 186 11.82 12.60 2.08
N ASP A 187 13.07 12.18 1.93
CA ASP A 187 13.39 11.07 1.01
C ASP A 187 12.86 9.75 1.61
N PRO A 188 11.83 9.14 0.99
CA PRO A 188 11.17 7.96 1.53
C PRO A 188 12.04 6.70 1.47
N SER A 189 13.20 6.74 0.80
CA SER A 189 14.16 5.64 0.76
C SER A 189 15.10 5.60 1.98
N ILE A 190 15.12 6.65 2.81
CA ILE A 190 15.99 6.71 3.99
C ILE A 190 15.42 5.85 5.12
N ARG A 191 16.23 4.90 5.61
CA ARG A 191 15.97 4.14 6.84
C ARG A 191 16.80 4.73 7.98
N THR A 192 16.24 5.63 8.78
CA THR A 192 16.88 6.05 10.03
C THR A 192 16.63 4.97 11.08
N VAL A 193 17.68 4.18 11.38
CA VAL A 193 17.69 3.27 12.52
C VAL A 193 17.78 4.14 13.77
N GLU A 194 16.72 4.24 14.57
CA GLU A 194 16.86 4.79 15.92
C GLU A 194 17.90 3.96 16.68
N GLU A 195 18.78 4.62 17.43
CA GLU A 195 19.77 3.93 18.28
C GLU A 195 19.03 2.92 19.17
N PRO A 196 19.53 1.67 19.30
CA PRO A 196 18.91 0.70 20.17
C PRO A 196 18.90 1.26 21.60
N CYS A 197 17.74 1.20 22.26
CA CYS A 197 17.59 1.55 23.67
C CYS A 197 18.78 1.01 24.47
N ARG A 198 19.66 1.91 24.94
CA ARG A 198 20.70 1.53 25.89
C ARG A 198 19.99 1.12 27.17
N TYR A 199 19.91 -0.19 27.41
CA TYR A 199 19.59 -0.68 28.74
C TYR A 199 20.54 0.01 29.71
N ARG A 200 19.96 0.69 30.70
CA ARG A 200 20.68 1.17 31.87
C ARG A 200 21.20 -0.08 32.56
N GLU A 201 22.51 -0.31 32.51
CA GLU A 201 23.13 -1.26 33.42
C GLU A 201 22.81 -0.77 34.83
N GLU A 202 21.86 -1.43 35.51
CA GLU A 202 21.78 -1.37 36.95
C GLU A 202 23.10 -1.93 37.45
N GLY A 203 23.94 -1.03 37.94
CA GLY A 203 25.30 -1.33 38.38
C GLY A 203 25.28 -2.52 39.33
N GLY A 204 25.95 -3.59 38.91
CA GLY A 204 26.48 -4.59 39.80
C GLY A 204 27.49 -3.92 40.73
N GLY A 205 27.01 -3.52 41.90
CA GLY A 205 27.84 -3.17 43.04
C GLY A 205 28.02 -4.41 43.89
N ASP A 206 29.07 -5.17 43.62
CA ASP A 206 29.56 -6.21 44.53
C ASP A 206 30.83 -5.72 45.23
N VAL A 207 30.99 -6.19 46.48
CA VAL A 207 32.18 -6.17 47.36
C VAL A 207 32.38 -4.94 48.26
N LYS A 208 32.00 -5.10 49.53
CA LYS A 208 32.96 -5.56 50.56
C LYS A 208 32.28 -6.26 51.73
#